data_AF-A0A128F6T4-F1
#
_entry.id   AF-A0A128F6T4-F1
#
_cell.length_a   1.000
_cell.length_b   1.000
_cell.length_c   1.000
_cell.angle_alpha   90.00
_cell.angle_beta   90.00
_cell.angle_gamma   90.00
#
_symmetry.space_group_name_H-M   'P 1'
#
loop_
_entity.id
_entity.type
_entity.pdbx_description
1 polymer ?
#
loop_
_entity_poly.entity_id
_entity_poly.type
_entity_poly.pdbx_seq_one_letter_code
_entity_poly.pdbx_strand_id
1 'polypeptide(L)'
;MKPAVFLFIASIAPFGSAAAWFSGSDALTSAHQRLLEGNTAHSFDAMVEAWQQDKTDTEQRHLTELLSLAISEDCGRSLSTLSLPNWLQAMVIRRETVQTPNRVYYQFSIYGSSDAGISNVTFSEWPEKKLLNANLTAENANSFKLDIGGLSGAVHAGLYKLDVTSTEGENWSSWVLVSQPEPIQKISWKDSRSWRIAPPTDLKSTCPRPFLSMNLYQTDVGEDAPIWSEEKDKNLPTSLPVIDVPNGQYWFSVALIERRWQGAILFEDVQRIARFIDLPDVDLRELSLKPGQE
;
A
#
# COMPACT_ATOMS: atom_id res chain seq x y z
N MET A 1 49.88 46.56 46.99
CA MET A 1 49.07 45.32 47.05
C MET A 1 47.83 45.54 46.20
N LYS A 2 47.65 44.73 45.15
CA LYS A 2 46.57 44.87 44.14
C LYS A 2 45.31 44.14 44.61
N PRO A 3 44.09 44.64 44.39
CA PRO A 3 42.88 43.85 44.60
C PRO A 3 42.62 42.98 43.37
N ALA A 4 42.39 41.68 43.61
CA ALA A 4 41.97 40.73 42.58
C ALA A 4 40.45 40.86 42.36
N VAL A 5 40.06 41.17 41.12
CA VAL A 5 38.67 41.16 40.67
C VAL A 5 38.37 39.73 40.21
N PHE A 6 37.51 39.03 40.96
CA PHE A 6 36.96 37.74 40.54
C PHE A 6 35.78 37.99 39.60
N LEU A 7 35.95 37.57 38.34
CA LEU A 7 34.93 37.64 37.30
C LEU A 7 34.07 36.36 37.38
N PHE A 8 32.85 36.50 37.90
CA PHE A 8 31.85 35.43 37.92
C PHE A 8 31.28 35.27 36.50
N ILE A 9 31.65 34.18 35.81
CA ILE A 9 31.05 33.81 34.53
C ILE A 9 29.70 33.15 34.84
N ALA A 10 28.61 33.88 34.62
CA ALA A 10 27.26 33.34 34.69
C ALA A 10 27.06 32.31 33.56
N SER A 11 26.88 31.05 33.95
CA SER A 11 26.51 29.98 33.03
C SER A 11 25.05 30.14 32.65
N ILE A 12 24.79 30.61 31.43
CA ILE A 12 23.45 30.68 30.85
C ILE A 12 23.09 29.25 30.44
N ALA A 13 22.24 28.60 31.23
CA ALA A 13 21.62 27.35 30.81
C ALA A 13 20.67 27.65 29.63
N PRO A 14 20.67 26.84 28.55
CA PRO A 14 19.70 27.01 27.49
C PRO A 14 18.33 26.57 28.03
N PHE A 15 17.47 27.54 28.31
CA PHE A 15 16.04 27.29 28.45
C PHE A 15 15.53 26.82 27.09
N GLY A 16 15.30 25.52 26.95
CA GLY A 16 14.51 24.99 25.85
C GLY A 16 13.09 25.53 25.97
N SER A 17 12.73 26.51 25.16
CA SER A 17 11.34 26.94 24.99
C SER A 17 10.58 25.81 24.30
N ALA A 18 9.90 24.96 25.06
CA ALA A 18 8.77 24.21 24.56
C ALA A 18 7.66 25.23 24.29
N ALA A 19 7.55 25.67 23.04
CA ALA A 19 6.56 26.65 22.67
C ALA A 19 5.17 25.99 22.77
N ALA A 20 4.34 26.46 23.70
CA ALA A 20 2.98 25.96 23.92
C ALA A 20 2.04 26.40 22.77
N TRP A 21 2.26 25.87 21.57
CA TRP A 21 1.50 26.20 20.36
C TRP A 21 0.13 25.50 20.34
N PHE A 22 -0.06 24.50 21.19
CA PHE A 22 -1.28 23.72 21.30
C PHE A 22 -1.95 23.98 22.65
N SER A 23 -3.16 24.52 22.63
CA SER A 23 -3.97 24.78 23.82
C SER A 23 -5.01 23.69 24.11
N GLY A 24 -5.18 22.73 23.19
CA GLY A 24 -6.06 21.57 23.34
C GLY A 24 -5.33 20.36 23.93
N SER A 25 -6.06 19.52 24.66
CA SER A 25 -5.56 18.27 25.25
C SER A 25 -6.21 17.02 24.64
N ASP A 26 -6.90 17.16 23.52
CA ASP A 26 -7.51 16.04 22.81
C ASP A 26 -6.47 15.23 22.01
N ALA A 27 -6.86 14.01 21.64
CA ALA A 27 -5.98 13.07 20.95
C ALA A 27 -5.53 13.59 19.58
N LEU A 28 -6.39 14.31 18.85
CA LEU A 28 -6.05 14.89 17.54
C LEU A 28 -4.98 15.97 17.69
N THR A 29 -5.11 16.85 18.67
CA THR A 29 -4.14 17.88 19.00
C THR A 29 -2.81 17.27 19.42
N SER A 30 -2.84 16.22 20.25
CA SER A 30 -1.62 15.49 20.65
C SER A 30 -0.93 14.83 19.45
N ALA A 31 -1.68 14.28 18.51
CA ALA A 31 -1.14 13.70 17.28
C ALA A 31 -0.37 14.73 16.44
N HIS A 32 -0.93 15.93 16.28
CA HIS A 32 -0.26 17.03 15.58
C HIS A 32 1.04 17.46 16.28
N GLN A 33 0.96 17.68 17.60
CA GLN A 33 2.11 18.12 18.38
C GLN A 33 3.27 17.13 18.25
N ARG A 34 3.00 15.84 18.46
CA ARG A 34 4.03 14.79 18.40
C ARG A 34 4.66 14.68 17.02
N LEU A 35 3.87 14.86 15.95
CA LEU A 35 4.42 14.84 14.58
C LEU A 35 5.39 16.00 14.37
N LEU A 36 5.03 17.21 14.78
CA LEU A 36 5.91 18.39 14.67
C LEU A 36 7.18 18.27 15.52
N GLU A 37 7.12 17.53 16.61
CA GLU A 37 8.28 17.21 17.46
C GLU A 37 9.16 16.09 16.88
N GLY A 38 8.82 15.56 15.69
CA GLY A 38 9.55 14.46 15.03
C GLY A 38 9.29 13.10 15.65
N ASN A 39 8.18 12.96 16.39
CA ASN A 39 7.78 11.76 17.08
C ASN A 39 6.61 11.05 16.37
N THR A 40 6.91 10.53 15.19
CA THR A 40 5.95 9.96 14.24
C THR A 40 5.18 8.77 14.81
N ALA A 41 5.85 7.87 15.55
CA ALA A 41 5.21 6.71 16.18
C ALA A 41 4.17 7.13 17.25
N HIS A 42 4.55 8.02 18.16
CA HIS A 42 3.61 8.48 19.19
C HIS A 42 2.52 9.39 18.62
N SER A 43 2.77 10.07 17.49
CA SER A 43 1.74 10.75 16.72
C SER A 43 0.71 9.76 16.17
N PHE A 44 1.17 8.65 15.59
CA PHE A 44 0.30 7.58 15.12
C PHE A 44 -0.54 6.96 16.23
N ASP A 45 0.04 6.69 17.40
CA ASP A 45 -0.73 6.20 18.56
C ASP A 45 -1.87 7.16 18.95
N ALA A 46 -1.59 8.48 18.95
CA ALA A 46 -2.62 9.49 19.20
C ALA A 46 -3.66 9.58 18.07
N MET A 47 -3.26 9.35 16.81
CA MET A 47 -4.22 9.25 15.71
C MET A 47 -5.16 8.05 15.91
N VAL A 48 -4.64 6.89 16.33
CA VAL A 48 -5.45 5.71 16.65
C VAL A 48 -6.46 6.04 17.74
N GLU A 49 -6.03 6.70 18.83
CA GLU A 49 -6.92 7.14 19.91
C GLU A 49 -7.99 8.11 19.41
N ALA A 50 -7.63 9.09 18.60
CA ALA A 50 -8.57 10.04 18.01
C ALA A 50 -9.59 9.34 17.08
N TRP A 51 -9.17 8.31 16.34
CA TRP A 51 -10.08 7.52 15.51
C TRP A 51 -11.11 6.71 16.31
N GLN A 52 -10.77 6.35 17.55
CA GLN A 52 -11.67 5.61 18.45
C GLN A 52 -12.74 6.50 19.10
N GLN A 53 -12.57 7.82 19.06
CA GLN A 53 -13.53 8.80 19.58
C GLN A 53 -14.60 9.15 18.53
N ASP A 54 -15.72 9.67 19.01
CA ASP A 54 -16.71 10.32 18.15
C ASP A 54 -16.07 11.54 17.50
N LYS A 55 -16.25 11.66 16.20
CA LYS A 55 -15.58 12.66 15.37
C LYS A 55 -16.53 13.20 14.33
N THR A 56 -16.35 14.47 14.02
CA THR A 56 -16.98 15.17 12.90
C THR A 56 -16.27 14.83 11.59
N ASP A 57 -16.94 15.07 10.46
CA ASP A 57 -16.34 14.91 9.12
C ASP A 57 -15.05 15.74 8.95
N THR A 58 -14.98 16.88 9.64
CA THR A 58 -13.80 17.75 9.64
C THR A 58 -12.62 17.10 10.35
N GLU A 59 -12.84 16.52 11.52
CA GLU A 59 -11.79 15.83 12.28
C GLU A 59 -11.33 14.57 11.55
N GLN A 60 -12.23 13.83 10.90
CA GLN A 60 -11.89 12.69 10.06
C GLN A 60 -10.97 13.08 8.89
N ARG A 61 -11.28 14.19 8.22
CA ARG A 61 -10.43 14.72 7.14
C ARG A 61 -9.07 15.15 7.68
N HIS A 62 -9.01 15.86 8.80
CA HIS A 62 -7.73 16.25 9.41
C HIS A 62 -6.88 15.04 9.83
N LEU A 63 -7.48 13.98 10.39
CA LEU A 63 -6.77 12.74 10.70
C LEU A 63 -6.19 12.10 9.44
N THR A 64 -6.93 12.13 8.33
CA THR A 64 -6.47 11.59 7.05
C THR A 64 -5.30 12.39 6.47
N GLU A 65 -5.37 13.72 6.56
CA GLU A 65 -4.30 14.63 6.14
C GLU A 65 -3.05 14.46 7.01
N LEU A 66 -3.22 14.35 8.34
CA LEU A 66 -2.14 14.14 9.29
C LEU A 66 -1.43 12.80 9.05
N LEU A 67 -2.19 11.73 8.80
CA LEU A 67 -1.62 10.44 8.43
C LEU A 67 -0.82 10.52 7.12
N SER A 68 -1.32 11.24 6.11
CA SER A 68 -0.62 11.45 4.84
C SER A 68 0.71 12.20 5.03
N LEU A 69 0.72 13.18 5.92
CA LEU A 69 1.94 13.91 6.30
C LEU A 69 2.93 12.99 7.01
N ALA A 70 2.47 12.23 8.02
CA ALA A 70 3.31 11.29 8.76
C ALA A 70 3.89 10.18 7.85
N ILE A 71 3.11 9.65 6.91
CA ILE A 71 3.61 8.71 5.88
C ILE A 71 4.71 9.37 5.05
N SER A 72 4.62 10.67 4.75
CA SER A 72 5.58 11.33 3.87
C SER A 72 6.97 11.53 4.47
N GLU A 73 7.12 11.49 5.80
CA GLU A 73 8.41 11.67 6.48
C GLU A 73 9.41 10.55 6.12
N ASP A 74 8.96 9.29 6.12
CA ASP A 74 9.84 8.14 5.87
C ASP A 74 9.14 6.97 5.14
N CYS A 75 8.13 7.30 4.33
CA CYS A 75 7.22 6.34 3.70
C CYS A 75 6.42 5.48 4.69
N GLY A 76 6.25 5.95 5.92
CA GLY A 76 5.43 5.32 6.97
C GLY A 76 6.14 4.21 7.76
N ARG A 77 7.46 4.11 7.64
CA ARG A 77 8.26 3.08 8.34
C ARG A 77 8.29 3.29 9.85
N SER A 78 8.24 4.54 10.31
CA SER A 78 8.25 4.91 11.73
C SER A 78 6.85 5.09 12.34
N LEU A 79 5.78 4.88 11.58
CA LEU A 79 4.40 5.03 12.09
C LEU A 79 4.09 4.09 13.25
N SER A 80 4.73 2.92 13.32
CA SER A 80 4.57 2.04 14.47
C SER A 80 5.90 1.42 14.84
N THR A 81 6.17 1.34 16.14
CA THR A 81 7.31 0.63 16.71
C THR A 81 7.03 -0.86 16.92
N LEU A 82 5.80 -1.31 16.67
CA LEU A 82 5.42 -2.71 16.79
C LEU A 82 6.10 -3.54 15.69
N SER A 83 7.01 -4.41 16.09
CA SER A 83 7.64 -5.38 15.21
C SER A 83 6.75 -6.61 15.00
N LEU A 84 6.98 -7.33 13.89
CA LEU A 84 6.42 -8.66 13.74
C LEU A 84 7.12 -9.60 14.75
N PRO A 85 6.39 -10.57 15.33
CA PRO A 85 6.98 -11.61 16.15
C PRO A 85 7.83 -12.54 15.28
N ASN A 86 8.75 -13.29 15.91
CA ASN A 86 9.72 -14.12 15.19
C ASN A 86 9.08 -15.19 14.27
N TRP A 87 7.85 -15.62 14.56
CA TRP A 87 7.12 -16.60 13.76
C TRP A 87 6.44 -16.01 12.52
N LEU A 88 6.35 -14.68 12.39
CA LEU A 88 5.65 -13.97 11.31
C LEU A 88 6.67 -13.15 10.50
N GLN A 89 7.05 -13.59 9.30
CA GLN A 89 8.12 -12.91 8.55
C GLN A 89 7.63 -11.71 7.76
N ALA A 90 6.40 -11.76 7.27
CA ALA A 90 5.86 -10.70 6.41
C ALA A 90 4.35 -10.56 6.58
N MET A 91 3.89 -9.31 6.57
CA MET A 91 2.49 -8.94 6.50
C MET A 91 2.28 -7.84 5.49
N VAL A 92 1.38 -8.09 4.55
CA VAL A 92 1.03 -7.17 3.47
C VAL A 92 -0.47 -6.97 3.40
N ILE A 93 -0.87 -5.71 3.30
CA ILE A 93 -2.23 -5.30 3.00
C ILE A 93 -2.22 -4.67 1.61
N ARG A 94 -2.98 -5.25 0.69
CA ARG A 94 -3.13 -4.76 -0.68
C ARG A 94 -4.54 -4.25 -0.92
N ARG A 95 -4.63 -3.05 -1.49
CA ARG A 95 -5.85 -2.51 -2.09
C ARG A 95 -5.66 -2.44 -3.58
N GLU A 96 -6.66 -2.88 -4.32
CA GLU A 96 -6.55 -2.98 -5.77
C GLU A 96 -7.81 -2.48 -6.46
N THR A 97 -7.63 -1.56 -7.40
CA THR A 97 -8.66 -1.14 -8.35
C THR A 97 -8.39 -1.85 -9.66
N VAL A 98 -9.32 -2.67 -10.12
CA VAL A 98 -9.20 -3.40 -11.38
C VAL A 98 -10.17 -2.83 -12.41
N GLN A 99 -9.62 -2.35 -13.52
CA GLN A 99 -10.36 -1.88 -14.67
C GLN A 99 -10.25 -2.88 -15.82
N THR A 100 -11.40 -3.43 -16.19
CA THR A 100 -11.60 -4.26 -17.38
C THR A 100 -12.38 -3.48 -18.44
N PRO A 101 -12.51 -3.95 -19.69
CA PRO A 101 -13.30 -3.24 -20.70
C PRO A 101 -14.76 -3.02 -20.29
N ASN A 102 -15.31 -3.94 -19.48
CA ASN A 102 -16.74 -3.98 -19.17
C ASN A 102 -17.09 -3.45 -17.77
N ARG A 103 -16.11 -3.35 -16.86
CA ARG A 103 -16.34 -2.92 -15.47
C ARG A 103 -15.08 -2.46 -14.77
N VAL A 104 -15.27 -1.63 -13.76
CA VAL A 104 -14.30 -1.37 -12.69
C VAL A 104 -14.79 -2.07 -11.43
N TYR A 105 -13.90 -2.75 -10.72
CA TYR A 105 -14.19 -3.35 -9.42
C TYR A 105 -13.00 -3.22 -8.49
N TYR A 106 -13.24 -3.45 -7.20
CA TYR A 106 -12.21 -3.32 -6.17
C TYR A 106 -11.94 -4.68 -5.52
N GLN A 107 -10.68 -4.89 -5.17
CA GLN A 107 -10.20 -6.05 -4.45
C GLN A 107 -9.38 -5.60 -3.26
N PHE A 108 -9.53 -6.31 -2.15
CA PHE A 108 -8.73 -6.13 -0.96
C PHE A 108 -8.09 -7.45 -0.59
N SER A 109 -6.80 -7.45 -0.27
CA SER A 109 -6.07 -8.66 0.05
C SER A 109 -5.22 -8.49 1.29
N ILE A 110 -5.16 -9.53 2.11
CA ILE A 110 -4.18 -9.66 3.19
C ILE A 110 -3.37 -10.90 2.92
N TYR A 111 -2.06 -10.76 2.89
CA TYR A 111 -1.17 -11.88 2.64
C TYR A 111 0.13 -11.73 3.41
N GLY A 112 0.79 -12.87 3.64
CA GLY A 112 1.96 -12.93 4.49
C GLY A 112 2.60 -14.30 4.49
N SER A 113 3.65 -14.44 5.28
CA SER A 113 4.35 -15.70 5.49
C SER A 113 4.67 -15.92 6.96
N SER A 114 4.68 -17.18 7.37
CA SER A 114 5.00 -17.63 8.72
C SER A 114 5.85 -18.91 8.70
N ASP A 115 6.76 -19.04 9.66
CA ASP A 115 7.59 -20.26 9.81
C ASP A 115 6.88 -21.29 10.69
N ALA A 116 6.12 -20.82 11.69
CA ALA A 116 5.27 -21.66 12.55
C ALA A 116 3.90 -21.96 11.92
N GLY A 117 3.56 -21.28 10.83
CA GLY A 117 2.25 -21.34 10.19
C GLY A 117 1.18 -20.52 10.92
N ILE A 118 0.20 -20.06 10.15
CA ILE A 118 -0.95 -19.28 10.61
C ILE A 118 -2.19 -20.16 10.68
N SER A 119 -2.94 -20.08 11.78
CA SER A 119 -4.22 -20.75 11.94
C SER A 119 -5.41 -19.84 11.65
N ASN A 120 -5.34 -18.57 12.03
CA ASN A 120 -6.42 -17.60 11.81
C ASN A 120 -5.87 -16.21 11.44
N VAL A 121 -6.58 -15.53 10.55
CA VAL A 121 -6.41 -14.09 10.29
C VAL A 121 -7.77 -13.42 10.37
N THR A 122 -7.84 -12.33 11.12
CA THR A 122 -9.02 -11.48 11.24
C THR A 122 -8.68 -10.03 10.92
N PHE A 123 -9.52 -9.37 10.14
CA PHE A 123 -9.42 -7.94 9.85
C PHE A 123 -10.77 -7.27 10.07
N SER A 124 -10.82 -6.31 11.00
CA SER A 124 -12.07 -5.70 11.46
C SER A 124 -11.97 -4.19 11.44
N GLU A 125 -12.99 -3.53 10.91
CA GLU A 125 -13.20 -2.08 11.00
C GLU A 125 -13.67 -1.74 12.43
N TRP A 126 -13.01 -0.76 13.06
CA TRP A 126 -13.41 -0.28 14.38
C TRP A 126 -14.78 0.41 14.31
N PRO A 127 -15.70 0.16 15.27
CA PRO A 127 -15.50 -0.65 16.47
C PRO A 127 -15.66 -2.16 16.31
N GLU A 128 -16.61 -2.67 15.51
CA GLU A 128 -16.96 -4.10 15.57
C GLU A 128 -17.27 -4.77 14.22
N LYS A 129 -16.99 -4.11 13.09
CA LYS A 129 -17.37 -4.63 11.78
C LYS A 129 -16.26 -5.50 11.19
N LYS A 130 -16.40 -6.82 11.33
CA LYS A 130 -15.49 -7.79 10.70
C LYS A 130 -15.59 -7.71 9.18
N LEU A 131 -14.49 -7.39 8.51
CA LEU A 131 -14.38 -7.44 7.05
C LEU A 131 -13.88 -8.80 6.58
N LEU A 132 -12.98 -9.41 7.37
CA LEU A 132 -12.37 -10.68 7.05
C LEU A 132 -12.20 -11.51 8.33
N ASN A 133 -12.51 -12.79 8.22
CA ASN A 133 -12.16 -13.81 9.21
C ASN A 133 -11.95 -15.11 8.46
N ALA A 134 -10.71 -15.59 8.44
CA ALA A 134 -10.34 -16.81 7.73
C ALA A 134 -9.54 -17.73 8.64
N ASN A 135 -9.98 -18.99 8.70
CA ASN A 135 -9.18 -20.08 9.23
C ASN A 135 -8.38 -20.68 8.09
N LEU A 136 -7.07 -20.82 8.27
CA LEU A 136 -6.17 -21.37 7.28
C LEU A 136 -5.98 -22.88 7.49
N THR A 137 -5.86 -23.60 6.38
CA THR A 137 -5.52 -25.03 6.37
C THR A 137 -4.01 -25.22 6.38
N ALA A 138 -3.54 -26.43 6.68
CA ALA A 138 -2.11 -26.76 6.74
C ALA A 138 -1.36 -26.42 5.42
N GLU A 139 -2.04 -26.48 4.28
CA GLU A 139 -1.44 -26.20 2.96
C GLU A 139 -1.04 -24.71 2.80
N ASN A 140 -1.82 -23.80 3.37
CA ASN A 140 -1.61 -22.35 3.26
C ASN A 140 -1.14 -21.71 4.57
N ALA A 141 -0.80 -22.51 5.58
CA ALA A 141 -0.42 -22.00 6.90
C ALA A 141 0.86 -21.15 6.82
N ASN A 142 1.85 -21.57 6.02
CA ASN A 142 3.17 -20.90 5.98
C ASN A 142 3.23 -19.75 4.99
N SER A 143 2.36 -19.74 3.97
CA SER A 143 2.17 -18.60 3.07
C SER A 143 0.70 -18.53 2.71
N PHE A 144 0.07 -17.43 3.09
CA PHE A 144 -1.35 -17.23 2.89
C PHE A 144 -1.61 -15.99 2.07
N LYS A 145 -2.69 -16.04 1.30
CA LYS A 145 -3.28 -14.89 0.63
C LYS A 145 -4.78 -14.99 0.76
N LEU A 146 -5.39 -13.97 1.35
CA LEU A 146 -6.82 -13.89 1.59
C LEU A 146 -7.35 -12.73 0.77
N ASP A 147 -8.17 -13.05 -0.23
CA ASP A 147 -8.73 -12.09 -1.16
C ASP A 147 -10.21 -11.83 -0.87
N ILE A 148 -10.56 -10.55 -0.76
CA ILE A 148 -11.94 -10.06 -0.79
C ILE A 148 -12.13 -9.39 -2.15
N GLY A 149 -12.64 -10.15 -3.11
CA GLY A 149 -12.86 -9.69 -4.48
C GLY A 149 -14.25 -9.09 -4.73
N GLY A 150 -14.39 -8.39 -5.86
CA GLY A 150 -15.70 -7.98 -6.38
C GLY A 150 -16.43 -6.92 -5.55
N LEU A 151 -15.71 -6.15 -4.75
CA LEU A 151 -16.30 -5.10 -3.92
C LEU A 151 -16.87 -4.00 -4.80
N SER A 152 -18.04 -3.47 -4.41
CA SER A 152 -18.71 -2.34 -5.09
C SER A 152 -17.98 -1.00 -4.89
N GLY A 153 -17.04 -0.95 -3.94
CA GLY A 153 -16.21 0.20 -3.63
C GLY A 153 -14.90 -0.23 -2.97
N ALA A 154 -13.90 0.66 -2.99
CA ALA A 154 -12.66 0.46 -2.25
C ALA A 154 -12.95 0.42 -0.73
N VAL A 155 -12.12 -0.32 0.02
CA VAL A 155 -12.14 -0.28 1.48
C VAL A 155 -11.95 1.16 1.95
N HIS A 156 -12.92 1.64 2.72
CA HIS A 156 -12.99 3.04 3.14
C HIS A 156 -11.84 3.42 4.07
N ALA A 157 -11.49 4.71 4.09
CA ALA A 157 -10.55 5.22 5.06
C ALA A 157 -11.08 5.00 6.48
N GLY A 158 -10.21 4.60 7.40
CA GLY A 158 -10.63 4.32 8.76
C GLY A 158 -9.61 3.58 9.60
N LEU A 159 -10.02 3.28 10.84
CA LEU A 159 -9.25 2.48 11.78
C LEU A 159 -9.70 1.02 11.70
N TYR A 160 -8.73 0.14 11.54
CA TYR A 160 -8.92 -1.29 11.45
C TYR A 160 -8.01 -2.02 12.41
N LYS A 161 -8.43 -3.18 12.86
CA LYS A 161 -7.64 -4.11 13.67
C LYS A 161 -7.30 -5.34 12.85
N LEU A 162 -6.01 -5.65 12.79
CA LEU A 162 -5.48 -6.89 12.21
C LEU A 162 -5.08 -7.80 13.36
N ASP A 163 -5.66 -8.99 13.40
CA ASP A 163 -5.34 -10.04 14.37
C ASP A 163 -4.87 -11.28 13.60
N VAL A 164 -3.74 -11.86 14.01
CA VAL A 164 -3.13 -13.05 13.41
C VAL A 164 -2.81 -14.05 14.52
N THR A 165 -3.22 -15.29 14.34
CA THR A 165 -2.98 -16.39 15.30
C THR A 165 -2.14 -17.46 14.63
N SER A 166 -1.04 -17.88 15.27
CA SER A 166 -0.19 -18.98 14.80
C SER A 166 -0.87 -20.34 15.00
N THR A 167 -0.34 -21.39 14.38
CA THR A 167 -0.82 -22.77 14.64
C THR A 167 -0.49 -23.24 16.06
N GLU A 168 0.53 -22.65 16.69
CA GLU A 168 0.95 -22.90 18.07
C GLU A 168 0.14 -22.10 19.10
N GLY A 169 -0.78 -21.23 18.65
CA GLY A 169 -1.69 -20.44 19.50
C GLY A 169 -1.15 -19.09 19.94
N GLU A 170 -0.01 -18.65 19.41
CA GLU A 170 0.50 -17.29 19.64
C GLU A 170 -0.34 -16.26 18.87
N ASN A 171 -0.57 -15.10 19.47
CA ASN A 171 -1.37 -14.04 18.86
C ASN A 171 -0.54 -12.78 18.64
N TRP A 172 -0.73 -12.15 17.48
CA TRP A 172 -0.21 -10.82 17.18
C TRP A 172 -1.32 -9.93 16.66
N SER A 173 -1.35 -8.69 17.14
CA SER A 173 -2.40 -7.72 16.84
C SER A 173 -1.78 -6.37 16.51
N SER A 174 -2.28 -5.71 15.48
CA SER A 174 -1.87 -4.34 15.14
C SER A 174 -3.07 -3.49 14.73
N TRP A 175 -3.05 -2.22 15.13
CA TRP A 175 -3.92 -1.20 14.54
C TRP A 175 -3.43 -0.84 13.15
N VAL A 176 -4.38 -0.56 12.27
CA VAL A 176 -4.17 -0.28 10.86
C VAL A 176 -5.02 0.92 10.46
N LEU A 177 -4.38 2.04 10.14
CA LEU A 177 -5.05 3.19 9.55
C LEU A 177 -5.01 3.06 8.02
N VAL A 178 -6.18 2.79 7.45
CA VAL A 178 -6.35 2.77 5.99
C VAL A 178 -6.63 4.21 5.56
N SER A 179 -5.79 4.74 4.66
CA SER A 179 -5.96 6.07 4.08
C SER A 179 -7.11 6.11 3.08
N GLN A 180 -7.55 7.30 2.66
CA GLN A 180 -8.50 7.42 1.55
C GLN A 180 -7.88 6.81 0.27
N PRO A 181 -8.63 6.01 -0.51
CA PRO A 181 -8.16 5.55 -1.81
C PRO A 181 -7.95 6.74 -2.76
N GLU A 182 -6.91 6.65 -3.59
CA GLU A 182 -6.64 7.66 -4.62
C GLU A 182 -7.80 7.72 -5.63
N PRO A 183 -8.45 8.88 -5.82
CA PRO A 183 -9.59 8.99 -6.73
C PRO A 183 -9.17 8.99 -8.21
N ILE A 184 -7.89 9.22 -8.50
CA ILE A 184 -7.38 9.36 -9.87
C ILE A 184 -6.78 8.05 -10.36
N GLN A 185 -7.29 7.55 -11.48
CA GLN A 185 -6.69 6.44 -12.22
C GLN A 185 -5.40 6.93 -12.92
N LYS A 186 -4.25 6.41 -12.47
CA LYS A 186 -2.90 6.69 -12.96
C LYS A 186 -2.51 5.83 -14.16
N ILE A 187 -3.20 4.72 -14.43
CA ILE A 187 -2.89 3.84 -15.57
C ILE A 187 -4.13 3.55 -16.42
N SER A 188 -4.02 3.69 -17.75
CA SER A 188 -5.14 3.47 -18.69
C SER A 188 -4.67 2.92 -20.03
N TRP A 189 -5.54 2.19 -20.73
CA TRP A 189 -5.25 1.70 -22.08
C TRP A 189 -5.10 2.84 -23.09
N LYS A 190 -4.13 2.71 -23.99
CA LYS A 190 -3.98 3.58 -25.18
C LYS A 190 -4.45 2.86 -26.44
N ASP A 191 -4.05 1.61 -26.62
CA ASP A 191 -4.46 0.75 -27.72
C ASP A 191 -4.49 -0.73 -27.29
N SER A 192 -4.31 -1.66 -28.22
CA SER A 192 -4.41 -3.09 -27.96
C SER A 192 -3.34 -3.63 -27.01
N ARG A 193 -2.14 -3.08 -27.11
CA ARG A 193 -0.92 -3.56 -26.44
C ARG A 193 -0.17 -2.44 -25.74
N SER A 194 -0.67 -1.21 -25.77
CA SER A 194 -0.04 -0.04 -25.15
C SER A 194 -0.95 0.67 -24.16
N TRP A 195 -0.34 1.30 -23.17
CA TRP A 195 -0.99 2.00 -22.07
C TRP A 195 -0.32 3.35 -21.78
N ARG A 196 -1.03 4.20 -21.06
CA ARG A 196 -0.53 5.47 -20.53
C ARG A 196 -0.39 5.36 -19.03
N ILE A 197 0.69 5.95 -18.51
CA ILE A 197 0.91 6.16 -17.09
C ILE A 197 0.87 7.67 -16.87
N ALA A 198 0.00 8.13 -15.99
CA ALA A 198 -0.08 9.51 -15.60
C ALA A 198 1.26 9.94 -14.97
N PRO A 199 1.73 11.16 -15.24
CA PRO A 199 2.92 11.67 -14.56
C PRO A 199 2.66 11.68 -13.04
N PRO A 200 3.68 11.40 -12.22
CA PRO A 200 3.54 11.48 -10.77
C PRO A 200 3.11 12.91 -10.39
N THR A 201 2.03 13.02 -9.63
CA THR A 201 1.50 14.29 -9.13
C THR A 201 2.35 14.88 -8.02
N ASP A 202 3.15 14.05 -7.35
CA ASP A 202 4.00 14.45 -6.24
C ASP A 202 5.34 13.69 -6.29
N LEU A 203 6.46 14.40 -6.25
CA LEU A 203 7.80 13.83 -6.21
C LEU A 203 8.20 13.57 -4.75
N LYS A 204 7.38 12.82 -4.00
CA LYS A 204 7.73 12.42 -2.63
C LYS A 204 8.90 11.44 -2.70
N SER A 205 10.12 11.95 -2.49
CA SER A 205 11.38 11.22 -2.65
C SER A 205 11.62 10.13 -1.61
N THR A 206 10.81 10.09 -0.55
CA THR A 206 10.96 9.19 0.60
C THR A 206 10.40 7.79 0.34
N CYS A 207 9.37 7.69 -0.51
CA CYS A 207 8.80 6.41 -0.90
C CYS A 207 9.54 5.77 -2.09
N PRO A 208 9.56 4.43 -2.17
CA PRO A 208 9.97 3.73 -3.37
C PRO A 208 9.15 4.21 -4.57
N ARG A 209 9.79 4.27 -5.72
CA ARG A 209 9.08 4.57 -6.96
C ARG A 209 8.05 3.47 -7.24
N PRO A 210 6.89 3.83 -7.81
CA PRO A 210 5.95 2.85 -8.30
C PRO A 210 6.62 1.92 -9.32
N PHE A 211 6.20 0.66 -9.35
CA PHE A 211 6.67 -0.32 -10.32
C PHE A 211 5.48 -0.93 -11.08
N LEU A 212 5.76 -1.48 -12.26
CA LEU A 212 4.79 -2.18 -13.08
C LEU A 212 4.93 -3.69 -12.92
N SER A 213 3.80 -4.39 -12.85
CA SER A 213 3.70 -5.83 -13.03
C SER A 213 2.82 -6.12 -14.24
N MET A 214 3.38 -6.76 -15.25
CA MET A 214 2.70 -7.16 -16.47
C MET A 214 2.54 -8.67 -16.45
N ASN A 215 1.32 -9.18 -16.67
CA ASN A 215 1.03 -10.60 -16.59
C ASN A 215 0.13 -11.02 -17.75
N LEU A 216 0.47 -12.14 -18.38
CA LEU A 216 -0.29 -12.78 -19.44
C LEU A 216 -0.81 -14.14 -18.94
N TYR A 217 -2.10 -14.38 -19.09
CA TYR A 217 -2.76 -15.62 -18.68
C TYR A 217 -3.39 -16.29 -19.89
N GLN A 218 -3.32 -17.62 -19.94
CA GLN A 218 -4.04 -18.42 -20.92
C GLN A 218 -5.53 -18.48 -20.54
N THR A 219 -6.41 -18.57 -21.53
CA THR A 219 -7.87 -18.52 -21.31
C THR A 219 -8.50 -19.86 -20.92
N ASP A 220 -7.78 -20.95 -21.14
CA ASP A 220 -8.20 -22.35 -21.00
C ASP A 220 -7.55 -23.08 -19.82
N VAL A 221 -6.44 -22.55 -19.29
CA VAL A 221 -5.76 -23.06 -18.09
C VAL A 221 -6.17 -22.17 -16.93
N GLY A 222 -6.66 -22.77 -15.82
CA GLY A 222 -7.18 -22.04 -14.66
C GLY A 222 -6.35 -20.83 -14.26
N GLU A 223 -7.03 -19.74 -13.86
CA GLU A 223 -6.53 -18.37 -13.70
C GLU A 223 -5.40 -18.18 -12.66
N ASP A 224 -4.82 -19.24 -12.11
CA ASP A 224 -4.00 -19.16 -10.90
C ASP A 224 -2.56 -18.70 -11.15
N ALA A 225 -2.00 -18.98 -12.33
CA ALA A 225 -0.62 -18.59 -12.65
C ALA A 225 -0.48 -18.00 -14.06
N PRO A 226 0.25 -16.87 -14.22
CA PRO A 226 0.52 -16.31 -15.53
C PRO A 226 1.50 -17.20 -16.31
N ILE A 227 1.26 -17.36 -17.61
CA ILE A 227 2.20 -18.02 -18.53
C ILE A 227 3.42 -17.14 -18.86
N TRP A 228 3.27 -15.83 -18.63
CA TRP A 228 4.34 -14.85 -18.74
C TRP A 228 4.10 -13.72 -17.74
N SER A 229 5.16 -13.33 -17.03
CA SER A 229 5.12 -12.24 -16.07
C SER A 229 6.42 -11.44 -16.16
N GLU A 230 6.32 -10.12 -16.02
CA GLU A 230 7.47 -9.24 -15.92
C GLU A 230 7.18 -8.08 -14.97
N GLU A 231 8.14 -7.82 -14.06
CA GLU A 231 8.12 -6.66 -13.17
C GLU A 231 9.19 -5.64 -13.59
N LYS A 232 8.81 -4.36 -13.63
CA LYS A 232 9.71 -3.24 -13.99
C LYS A 232 9.58 -2.10 -13.00
N ASP A 233 10.68 -1.76 -12.34
CA ASP A 233 10.80 -0.67 -11.36
C ASP A 233 11.43 0.62 -11.95
N LYS A 234 12.03 0.52 -13.12
CA LYS A 234 12.71 1.61 -13.84
C LYS A 234 12.23 1.68 -15.28
N ASN A 235 12.15 2.90 -15.81
CA ASN A 235 11.72 3.17 -17.19
C ASN A 235 10.44 2.39 -17.52
N LEU A 236 9.38 2.64 -16.75
CA LEU A 236 8.13 1.89 -16.80
C LEU A 236 7.66 1.77 -18.26
N PRO A 237 7.60 0.55 -18.83
CA PRO A 237 7.18 0.37 -20.21
C PRO A 237 5.75 0.87 -20.40
N THR A 238 5.43 1.28 -21.63
CA THR A 238 4.10 1.73 -22.03
C THR A 238 3.50 0.84 -23.12
N SER A 239 4.12 -0.30 -23.39
CA SER A 239 3.70 -1.28 -24.38
C SER A 239 4.17 -2.68 -24.00
N LEU A 240 3.37 -3.68 -24.36
CA LEU A 240 3.71 -5.09 -24.19
C LEU A 240 4.97 -5.38 -25.03
N PRO A 241 6.06 -5.89 -24.42
CA PRO A 241 7.24 -6.29 -25.17
C PRO A 241 6.93 -7.40 -26.18
N VAL A 242 7.86 -7.63 -27.10
CA VAL A 242 7.82 -8.81 -27.95
C VAL A 242 8.08 -10.02 -27.07
N ILE A 243 7.12 -10.95 -27.05
CA ILE A 243 7.14 -12.16 -26.24
C ILE A 243 6.87 -13.36 -27.14
N ASP A 244 7.57 -14.45 -26.87
CA ASP A 244 7.43 -15.70 -27.61
C ASP A 244 6.40 -16.57 -26.89
N VAL A 245 5.15 -16.47 -27.34
CA VAL A 245 4.03 -17.26 -26.83
C VAL A 245 3.24 -17.83 -28.03
N PRO A 246 2.56 -18.97 -27.86
CA PRO A 246 1.76 -19.55 -28.93
C PRO A 246 0.72 -18.57 -29.51
N ASN A 247 0.23 -18.89 -30.71
CA ASN A 247 -0.86 -18.11 -31.28
C ASN A 247 -2.14 -18.38 -30.49
N GLY A 248 -2.82 -17.33 -30.02
CA GLY A 248 -4.04 -17.47 -29.24
C GLY A 248 -4.54 -16.16 -28.64
N GLN A 249 -5.69 -16.27 -27.98
CA GLN A 249 -6.25 -15.19 -27.18
C GLN A 249 -5.82 -15.35 -25.72
N TYR A 250 -5.36 -14.24 -25.15
CA TYR A 250 -4.80 -14.18 -23.81
C TYR A 250 -5.47 -13.11 -22.97
N TRP A 251 -5.57 -13.35 -21.67
CA TRP A 251 -5.92 -12.31 -20.71
C TRP A 251 -4.65 -11.58 -20.31
N PHE A 252 -4.53 -10.31 -20.69
CA PHE A 252 -3.38 -9.48 -20.40
C PHE A 252 -3.72 -8.46 -19.32
N SER A 253 -2.89 -8.38 -18.29
CA SER A 253 -3.04 -7.42 -17.20
C SER A 253 -1.76 -6.63 -16.96
N VAL A 254 -1.92 -5.34 -16.69
CA VAL A 254 -0.85 -4.42 -16.31
C VAL A 254 -1.26 -3.73 -15.02
N ALA A 255 -0.43 -3.84 -13.99
CA ALA A 255 -0.65 -3.23 -12.70
C ALA A 255 0.43 -2.22 -12.37
N LEU A 256 0.03 -1.00 -12.00
CA LEU A 256 0.88 -0.02 -11.35
C LEU A 256 0.75 -0.18 -9.85
N ILE A 257 1.87 -0.42 -9.17
CA ILE A 257 1.91 -0.78 -7.75
C ILE A 257 2.72 0.28 -7.01
N GLU A 258 2.09 0.90 -6.01
CA GLU A 258 2.71 1.84 -5.08
C GLU A 258 2.86 1.17 -3.71
N ARG A 259 3.98 1.41 -3.04
CA ARG A 259 4.32 0.78 -1.76
C ARG A 259 4.58 1.83 -0.69
N ARG A 260 4.04 1.59 0.49
CA ARG A 260 4.34 2.32 1.72
C ARG A 260 4.32 1.36 2.91
N TRP A 261 4.72 1.85 4.06
CA TRP A 261 4.71 1.09 5.31
C TRP A 261 3.75 1.69 6.33
N GLN A 262 3.41 0.89 7.32
CA GLN A 262 2.87 1.34 8.59
C GLN A 262 3.57 0.55 9.69
N GLY A 263 4.77 0.98 10.06
CA GLY A 263 5.68 0.15 10.84
C GLY A 263 6.10 -1.10 10.07
N ALA A 264 5.88 -2.27 10.66
CA ALA A 264 6.27 -3.55 10.05
C ALA A 264 5.29 -4.07 8.97
N ILE A 265 4.11 -3.44 8.80
CA ILE A 265 3.13 -3.84 7.78
C ILE A 265 3.44 -3.12 6.46
N LEU A 266 3.56 -3.89 5.38
CA LEU A 266 3.64 -3.34 4.02
C LEU A 266 2.23 -3.05 3.49
N PHE A 267 2.05 -1.87 2.91
CA PHE A 267 0.84 -1.49 2.21
C PHE A 267 1.12 -1.38 0.71
N GLU A 268 0.26 -2.00 -0.09
CA GLU A 268 0.27 -1.90 -1.54
C GLU A 268 -1.02 -1.26 -2.03
N ASP A 269 -0.89 -0.15 -2.76
CA ASP A 269 -1.98 0.45 -3.51
C ASP A 269 -1.77 0.13 -4.99
N VAL A 270 -2.71 -0.63 -5.57
CA VAL A 270 -2.59 -1.20 -6.91
C VAL A 270 -3.69 -0.67 -7.81
N GLN A 271 -3.29 -0.23 -9.00
CA GLN A 271 -4.21 0.05 -10.09
C GLN A 271 -3.90 -0.88 -11.25
N ARG A 272 -4.85 -1.76 -11.57
CA ARG A 272 -4.73 -2.75 -12.64
C ARG A 272 -5.65 -2.41 -13.79
N ILE A 273 -5.11 -2.44 -15.00
CA ILE A 273 -5.89 -2.52 -16.23
C ILE A 273 -5.72 -3.93 -16.82
N ALA A 274 -6.81 -4.55 -17.24
CA ALA A 274 -6.77 -5.89 -17.80
C ALA A 274 -7.76 -6.04 -18.95
N ARG A 275 -7.43 -6.85 -19.96
CA ARG A 275 -8.29 -7.12 -21.11
C ARG A 275 -7.80 -8.34 -21.90
N PHE A 276 -8.65 -8.86 -22.78
CA PHE A 276 -8.23 -9.83 -23.78
C PHE A 276 -7.38 -9.17 -24.88
N ILE A 277 -6.35 -9.89 -25.33
CA ILE A 277 -5.52 -9.57 -26.49
C ILE A 277 -5.28 -10.84 -27.32
N ASP A 278 -5.06 -10.68 -28.61
CA ASP A 278 -4.69 -11.78 -29.51
C ASP A 278 -3.20 -11.67 -29.85
N LEU A 279 -2.49 -12.80 -29.79
CA LEU A 279 -1.06 -12.92 -30.13
C LEU A 279 -0.85 -14.10 -31.09
N PRO A 280 0.18 -14.09 -31.96
CA PRO A 280 0.89 -12.90 -32.40
C PRO A 280 -0.08 -12.02 -33.19
N ASP A 281 -0.02 -10.73 -32.89
CA ASP A 281 -0.74 -9.71 -33.63
C ASP A 281 -0.14 -9.67 -35.04
N VAL A 282 -0.90 -10.10 -36.04
CA VAL A 282 -0.46 -10.03 -37.44
C VAL A 282 -0.40 -8.56 -37.81
N ASP A 283 0.80 -7.97 -37.82
CA ASP A 283 0.96 -6.60 -38.32
C ASP A 283 0.63 -6.60 -39.81
N LEU A 284 -0.56 -6.08 -40.16
CA LEU A 284 -1.01 -5.93 -41.54
C LEU A 284 -0.03 -5.11 -42.39
N ARG A 285 0.87 -4.33 -41.77
CA ARG A 285 1.94 -3.60 -42.46
C ARG A 285 3.09 -4.51 -42.88
N GLU A 286 3.39 -5.56 -42.12
CA GLU A 286 4.39 -6.57 -42.52
C GLU A 286 3.88 -7.44 -43.67
N LEU A 287 2.57 -7.67 -43.75
CA LEU A 287 1.93 -8.35 -44.90
C LEU A 287 1.87 -7.49 -46.17
N SER A 288 2.01 -6.17 -46.06
CA SER A 288 1.96 -5.26 -47.21
C SER A 288 3.29 -5.13 -47.97
N LEU A 289 4.37 -5.77 -47.50
CA LEU A 289 5.71 -5.73 -48.11
C LEU A 289 6.05 -7.01 -48.89
N LYS A 290 5.12 -7.52 -49.70
CA LYS A 290 5.47 -8.41 -50.83
C LYS A 290 4.72 -8.02 -52.11
N PRO A 291 5.16 -6.97 -52.83
CA PRO A 291 4.86 -6.87 -54.25
C PRO A 291 5.82 -7.76 -55.04
N GLY A 292 5.28 -8.80 -55.67
CA GLY A 292 5.78 -9.47 -56.89
C GLY A 292 7.27 -9.82 -56.98
N GLN A 293 7.59 -11.10 -56.71
CA GLN A 293 8.62 -11.78 -57.49
C GLN A 293 7.89 -12.73 -58.47
N GLU A 294 7.65 -12.24 -59.68
CA GLU A 294 7.69 -13.05 -60.89
C GLU A 294 9.09 -12.93 -61.50
#